data_AF-A0A2A3JS43-F1
#
_entry.id   AF-A0A2A3JS43-F1
#
_cell.length_a   1.000
_cell.length_b   1.000
_cell.length_c   1.000
_cell.angle_alpha   90.00
_cell.angle_beta   90.00
_cell.angle_gamma   90.00
#
_symmetry.space_group_name_H-M   'P 1'
#
loop_
_entity.id
_entity.type
_entity.pdbx_description
1 polymer ?
#
loop_
_entity_poly.entity_id
_entity_poly.type
_entity_poly.pdbx_seq_one_letter_code
_entity_poly.pdbx_strand_id
1 'polypeptide(L)'
;MADRAAFARLYERTSAKLFGVCLRVLQDRPLAEEALQDTYVKVWNNAGSYRVNGYSPMTWLITLARNAAVDRRRRSDAGRAVQPIELDHRLADPA
;
A
#
# COMPACT_ATOMS: atom_id res chain seq x y z
N MET A 1 -3.70 24.37 10.94
CA MET A 1 -2.76 23.43 11.58
C MET A 1 -3.53 22.15 11.84
N ALA A 2 -3.11 21.00 11.30
CA ALA A 2 -3.82 19.74 11.52
C ALA A 2 -3.67 19.28 13.00
N ASP A 3 -4.77 18.83 13.61
CA ASP A 3 -4.80 18.40 15.01
C ASP A 3 -4.11 17.04 15.17
N ARG A 4 -2.93 17.07 15.79
CA ARG A 4 -2.12 15.87 16.07
C ARG A 4 -2.83 14.88 17.02
N ALA A 5 -3.57 15.38 18.00
CA ALA A 5 -4.28 14.53 18.96
C ALA A 5 -5.46 13.81 18.29
N ALA A 6 -6.20 14.51 17.41
CA ALA A 6 -7.24 13.88 16.61
C ALA A 6 -6.67 12.79 15.68
N PHE A 7 -5.52 13.05 15.06
CA PHE A 7 -4.85 12.07 14.20
C PHE A 7 -4.34 10.85 14.98
N ALA A 8 -3.76 11.05 16.18
CA ALA A 8 -3.33 9.94 17.04
C ALA A 8 -4.50 9.03 17.42
N ARG A 9 -5.63 9.60 17.85
CA ARG A 9 -6.84 8.82 18.16
C ARG A 9 -7.39 8.07 16.94
N LEU A 10 -7.30 8.67 15.75
CA LEU A 10 -7.68 8.00 14.51
C LEU A 10 -6.79 6.80 14.25
N TYR A 11 -5.47 6.98 14.36
CA TYR A 11 -4.48 5.91 14.19
C TYR A 11 -4.73 4.75 15.17
N GLU A 12 -4.84 5.04 16.47
CA GLU A 12 -5.12 4.03 17.50
C GLU A 12 -6.37 3.19 17.18
N ARG A 13 -7.44 3.84 16.72
CA ARG A 13 -8.72 3.17 16.45
C ARG A 13 -8.76 2.38 15.15
N THR A 14 -7.89 2.67 14.19
CA THR A 14 -8.03 2.17 12.81
C THR A 14 -6.84 1.36 12.30
N SER A 15 -5.66 1.55 12.88
CA SER A 15 -4.39 0.99 12.37
C SER A 15 -4.41 -0.53 12.24
N ALA A 16 -4.88 -1.27 13.25
CA ALA A 16 -4.95 -2.73 13.21
C ALA A 16 -5.81 -3.24 12.04
N LYS A 17 -6.97 -2.60 11.79
CA LYS A 17 -7.86 -2.99 10.68
C LYS A 17 -7.24 -2.67 9.33
N LEU A 18 -6.67 -1.48 9.17
CA LEU A 18 -6.03 -1.07 7.91
C LEU A 18 -4.77 -1.89 7.63
N PHE A 19 -4.00 -2.22 8.66
CA PHE A 19 -2.87 -3.14 8.55
C PHE A 19 -3.32 -4.52 8.06
N GLY A 20 -4.42 -5.07 8.60
CA GLY A 20 -5.01 -6.32 8.12
C GLY A 20 -5.47 -6.27 6.65
N VAL A 21 -5.91 -5.09 6.16
CA VAL A 21 -6.21 -4.87 4.74
C VAL A 21 -4.93 -4.92 3.91
N CYS A 22 -3.89 -4.17 4.30
CA CYS A 22 -2.60 -4.16 3.60
C CYS A 22 -1.97 -5.57 3.56
N LEU A 23 -1.96 -6.27 4.69
CA LEU A 23 -1.39 -7.61 4.82
C LEU A 23 -2.09 -8.62 3.92
N ARG A 24 -3.43 -8.54 3.78
CA ARG A 24 -4.16 -9.43 2.88
C ARG A 24 -3.86 -9.18 1.40
N VAL A 25 -3.49 -7.96 1.02
CA VAL A 25 -3.16 -7.62 -0.37
C VAL A 25 -1.72 -7.98 -0.71
N LEU A 26 -0.79 -7.75 0.22
CA LEU A 26 0.65 -7.88 0.00
C LEU A 26 1.20 -9.24 0.41
N GLN A 27 0.57 -9.92 1.37
CA GLN A 27 1.04 -11.18 1.97
C GLN A 27 2.48 -11.13 2.52
N ASP A 28 2.99 -9.93 2.77
CA ASP A 28 4.31 -9.63 3.31
C ASP A 28 4.14 -8.56 4.39
N ARG A 29 4.66 -8.86 5.58
CA ARG A 29 4.47 -8.00 6.76
C ARG A 29 5.23 -6.67 6.63
N PRO A 30 6.55 -6.64 6.38
CA PRO A 30 7.28 -5.39 6.13
C PRO A 30 6.61 -4.49 5.07
N LEU A 31 6.21 -5.05 3.92
CA LEU A 31 5.56 -4.27 2.87
C LEU A 31 4.19 -3.73 3.33
N ALA A 32 3.46 -4.50 4.14
CA ALA A 32 2.19 -4.05 4.70
C ALA A 32 2.35 -2.91 5.72
N GLU A 33 3.41 -2.93 6.53
CA GLU A 33 3.75 -1.85 7.47
C GLU A 33 4.08 -0.56 6.70
N GLU A 34 4.87 -0.64 5.63
CA GLU A 34 5.16 0.52 4.76
C GLU A 34 3.90 1.06 4.07
N ALA A 35 3.05 0.18 3.52
CA ALA A 35 1.80 0.61 2.90
C ALA A 35 0.83 1.27 3.90
N LEU A 36 0.85 0.83 5.17
CA LEU A 36 0.09 1.45 6.24
C LEU A 36 0.61 2.86 6.54
N GLN A 37 1.93 3.05 6.60
CA GLN A 37 2.54 4.36 6.80
C GLN A 37 2.17 5.33 5.66
N ASP A 38 2.30 4.90 4.40
CA ASP A 38 1.88 5.68 3.22
C ASP A 38 0.40 6.09 3.30
N THR A 39 -0.45 5.18 3.78
CA THR A 39 -1.87 5.44 3.99
C THR A 39 -2.09 6.58 4.97
N TYR A 40 -1.42 6.55 6.13
CA TYR A 40 -1.57 7.57 7.15
C TYR A 40 -0.94 8.92 6.75
N VAL A 41 0.14 8.93 5.96
CA VAL A 41 0.66 10.15 5.34
C VAL A 41 -0.38 10.77 4.41
N LYS A 42 -1.05 9.96 3.57
CA LYS A 42 -2.14 10.42 2.71
C LYS A 42 -3.32 10.96 3.53
N VAL A 43 -3.68 10.30 4.63
CA VAL A 43 -4.73 10.78 5.54
C VAL A 43 -4.34 12.11 6.17
N TRP A 44 -3.13 12.26 6.69
CA TRP A 44 -2.66 13.52 7.28
C TRP A 44 -2.75 14.69 6.29
N ASN A 45 -2.32 14.46 5.05
CA ASN A 45 -2.32 15.49 4.00
C ASN A 45 -3.72 15.82 3.47
N ASN A 46 -4.67 14.88 3.50
CA ASN A 46 -5.99 15.03 2.86
C ASN A 46 -7.17 14.99 3.85
N ALA A 47 -6.93 14.95 5.17
CA ALA A 47 -8.00 14.83 6.16
C ALA A 47 -9.02 15.98 6.06
N GLY A 48 -8.56 17.20 5.71
CA GLY A 48 -9.41 18.37 5.53
C GLY A 48 -10.29 18.34 4.27
N SER A 49 -10.01 17.45 3.30
CA SER A 49 -10.80 17.33 2.08
C SER A 49 -11.88 16.25 2.17
N TYR A 50 -11.92 15.48 3.25
CA TYR A 50 -12.99 14.50 3.44
C TYR A 50 -14.32 15.23 3.64
N ARG A 51 -15.24 15.02 2.71
CA ARG A 51 -16.64 15.46 2.81
C ARG A 51 -17.50 14.24 3.05
N VAL A 52 -18.46 14.37 3.97
CA VAL A 52 -19.47 13.33 4.19
C VAL A 52 -20.18 13.07 2.87
N ASN A 53 -20.01 11.86 2.34
CA ASN A 53 -20.44 11.48 0.99
C ASN A 53 -21.32 10.22 0.99
N GLY A 54 -22.05 9.99 2.10
CA GLY A 54 -22.90 8.81 2.29
C GLY A 54 -22.14 7.53 2.67
N TYR A 55 -20.82 7.51 2.57
CA TYR A 55 -19.98 6.40 3.03
C TYR A 55 -19.35 6.68 4.39
N SER A 56 -19.19 5.64 5.20
CA SER A 56 -18.51 5.76 6.50
C SER A 56 -17.05 6.24 6.30
N PRO A 57 -16.49 7.04 7.22
CA PRO A 57 -15.07 7.40 7.19
C PRO A 57 -14.14 6.17 7.11
N MET A 58 -14.54 5.06 7.72
CA MET A 58 -13.81 3.79 7.67
C MET A 58 -13.74 3.22 6.24
N THR A 59 -14.81 3.35 5.45
CA THR A 59 -14.82 2.93 4.04
C THR A 59 -13.76 3.67 3.24
N TRP A 60 -13.66 5.00 3.43
CA TRP A 60 -12.64 5.82 2.78
C TRP A 60 -11.22 5.40 3.19
N LEU A 61 -10.98 5.16 4.48
CA LEU A 61 -9.69 4.67 4.97
C LEU A 61 -9.30 3.31 4.38
N ILE A 62 -10.25 2.38 4.28
CA ILE A 62 -10.02 1.06 3.66
C ILE A 62 -9.64 1.21 2.19
N THR A 63 -10.28 2.12 1.46
CA THR A 63 -9.93 2.42 0.06
C THR A 63 -8.50 2.94 -0.06
N LEU A 64 -8.10 3.89 0.80
CA LEU A 64 -6.73 4.40 0.80
C LEU A 64 -5.70 3.29 1.09
N ALA A 65 -5.95 2.46 2.10
CA ALA A 65 -5.09 1.34 2.46
C ALA A 65 -4.95 0.32 1.33
N ARG A 66 -6.08 -0.07 0.72
CA ARG A 66 -6.08 -0.99 -0.43
C ARG A 66 -5.30 -0.42 -1.60
N ASN A 67 -5.50 0.85 -1.94
CA ASN A 67 -4.81 1.49 -3.05
C ASN A 67 -3.30 1.54 -2.80
N ALA A 68 -2.86 1.95 -1.61
CA ALA A 68 -1.44 1.97 -1.23
C ALA A 68 -0.80 0.56 -1.35
N ALA A 69 -1.51 -0.47 -0.88
CA ALA A 69 -1.04 -1.85 -0.98
C ALA A 69 -0.97 -2.36 -2.44
N VAL A 70 -1.98 -2.05 -3.28
CA VAL A 70 -1.98 -2.43 -4.70
C VAL A 70 -0.87 -1.72 -5.46
N ASP A 71 -0.67 -0.43 -5.23
CA ASP A 71 0.41 0.35 -5.86
C ASP A 71 1.78 -0.27 -5.55
N ARG A 72 1.96 -0.69 -4.30
CA ARG A 72 3.20 -1.31 -3.84
C ARG A 72 3.43 -2.71 -4.40
N ARG A 73 2.38 -3.52 -4.50
CA ARG A 73 2.44 -4.83 -5.17
C ARG A 73 2.84 -4.66 -6.64
N ARG A 74 2.21 -3.71 -7.36
CA ARG A 74 2.54 -3.40 -8.75
C ARG A 74 4.01 -3.00 -8.94
N ARG A 75 4.57 -2.19 -8.04
CA ARG A 75 6.00 -1.81 -8.07
C ARG A 75 6.92 -3.01 -7.85
N SER A 76 6.55 -3.91 -6.95
CA SER A 76 7.30 -5.14 -6.66
C SER A 76 7.28 -6.09 -7.86
N ASP A 77 6.12 -6.26 -8.48
CA ASP A 77 5.93 -7.09 -9.68
C ASP A 77 6.70 -6.51 -10.89
N ALA A 78 6.68 -5.19 -11.07
CA ALA A 78 7.44 -4.51 -12.12
C ALA A 78 8.96 -4.68 -11.93
N GLY A 79 9.45 -4.63 -10.69
CA GLY A 79 10.85 -4.93 -10.37
C GLY A 79 11.20 -6.40 -10.60
N ARG A 80 10.24 -7.32 -10.48
CA ARG A 80 10.45 -8.75 -10.75
C ARG A 80 10.39 -9.11 -12.23
N ALA A 81 9.62 -8.38 -13.03
CA ALA A 81 9.50 -8.59 -14.48
C ALA A 81 10.78 -8.23 -15.25
N VAL A 82 11.71 -7.49 -14.63
CA VAL A 82 13.04 -7.22 -15.18
C VAL A 82 14.04 -8.21 -14.58
N GLN A 83 13.94 -9.48 -14.99
CA GLN A 83 15.09 -10.38 -14.94
C GLN A 83 15.44 -10.69 -16.39
N PRO A 84 16.60 -10.25 -16.89
CA PRO A 84 17.11 -10.72 -18.17
C PRO A 84 17.09 -12.24 -18.13
N ILE A 85 16.39 -12.86 -19.09
CA ILE A 85 16.63 -14.26 -19.39
C ILE A 85 18.09 -14.28 -19.83
N GLU A 86 18.97 -14.80 -18.96
CA GLU A 86 20.29 -15.27 -19.38
C GLU A 86 20.00 -16.37 -20.41
N LEU A 87 19.92 -15.96 -21.68
CA LEU A 87 19.89 -16.87 -22.81
C LEU A 87 21.24 -17.57 -22.74
N ASP A 88 21.31 -18.78 -22.19
CA ASP A 88 22.50 -19.60 -22.30
C ASP A 88 22.76 -19.84 -23.80
N HIS A 89 23.77 -19.17 -24.36
CA HIS A 89 24.15 -19.26 -25.77
C HIS A 89 24.88 -20.58 -26.06
N ARG A 90 24.34 -21.73 -25.61
CA ARG A 90 24.97 -23.05 -25.79
C ARG A 90 24.20 -23.98 -26.72
N LEU A 91 23.60 -23.41 -27.75
CA LEU A 91 23.11 -24.17 -28.90
C LEU A 91 23.61 -23.55 -30.20
N ALA A 92 24.83 -23.92 -30.58
CA ALA A 92 25.22 -24.14 -31.97
C ALA A 92 26.52 -24.97 -32.00
N ASP A 93 26.39 -26.30 -32.10
CA ASP A 93 27.25 -27.07 -33.00
C ASP A 93 26.53 -27.07 -34.36
N PRO A 94 27.20 -26.91 -35.52
CA PRO A 94 28.19 -27.91 -35.98
C PRO A 94 29.38 -27.36 -36.79
N ALA A 95 30.43 -28.18 -36.93
CA ALA A 95 31.39 -28.14 -38.05
C ALA A 95 31.57 -29.55 -38.60
#